data_AF-A0A9W6XAW0-F1
#
_entry.id   AF-A0A9W6XAW0-F1
#
_cell.length_a   1.000
_cell.length_b   1.000
_cell.length_c   1.000
_cell.angle_alpha   90.00
_cell.angle_beta   90.00
_cell.angle_gamma   90.00
#
_symmetry.space_group_name_H-M   'P 1'
#
loop_
_entity.id
_entity.type
_entity.pdbx_description
1 polymer ?
#
loop_
_entity_poly.entity_id
_entity_poly.type
_entity_poly.pdbx_seq_one_letter_code
_entity_poly.pdbx_strand_id
1 'polypeptide(L)'
;MVWGAIGYEGKSELVVLEGRQASHHYIWTVSEDMLPFAHQHYGTDFVFMQDNASIHASYETTGFFKEIGVTLLAWPARSPDLNPIENVWALLADKVYSHGKQYHSVPELTAAVMKA
;
A
#
# COMPACT_ATOMS: atom_id res chain seq x y z
N MET A 1 -1.16 -11.37 -0.96
CA MET A 1 -1.26 -10.01 -1.53
C MET A 1 -0.08 -9.22 -0.97
N VAL A 2 0.37 -8.17 -1.63
CA VAL A 2 1.37 -7.26 -1.04
C VAL A 2 0.79 -5.87 -0.89
N TRP A 3 1.26 -5.15 0.12
CA TRP A 3 0.97 -3.74 0.35
C TRP A 3 2.29 -2.96 0.35
N GLY A 4 2.21 -1.69 -0.06
CA GLY A 4 3.32 -0.75 0.02
C GLY A 4 2.82 0.67 -0.17
N ALA A 5 3.65 1.63 0.22
CA ALA A 5 3.42 3.05 0.04
C ALA A 5 4.59 3.69 -0.72
N ILE A 6 4.31 4.81 -1.37
CA ILE A 6 5.31 5.66 -2.02
C ILE A 6 5.09 7.11 -1.61
N GLY A 7 6.15 7.90 -1.64
CA GLY A 7 6.11 9.34 -1.53
C GLY A 7 7.33 9.95 -2.22
N TYR A 8 7.47 11.27 -2.09
CA TYR A 8 8.55 11.99 -2.76
C TYR A 8 9.95 11.52 -2.35
N GLU A 9 10.15 11.16 -1.08
CA GLU A 9 11.45 10.71 -0.56
C GLU A 9 11.75 9.23 -0.84
N GLY A 10 10.80 8.48 -1.39
CA GLY A 10 11.01 7.07 -1.72
C GLY A 10 9.79 6.19 -1.52
N LYS A 11 10.04 4.92 -1.24
CA LYS A 11 9.02 3.88 -1.05
C LYS A 11 9.15 3.24 0.33
N SER A 12 8.05 2.73 0.87
CA SER A 12 8.08 1.86 2.03
C SER A 12 8.70 0.51 1.68
N GLU A 13 8.96 -0.28 2.72
CA GLU A 13 9.10 -1.73 2.55
C GLU A 13 7.77 -2.34 2.11
N LEU A 14 7.85 -3.49 1.43
CA LEU A 14 6.67 -4.26 1.05
C LEU A 14 6.20 -5.12 2.21
N VAL A 15 4.89 -5.22 2.37
CA VAL A 15 4.25 -6.01 3.42
C VAL A 15 3.48 -7.14 2.77
N VAL A 16 3.74 -8.38 3.17
CA VAL A 16 2.98 -9.54 2.68
C VAL A 16 1.72 -9.67 3.53
N LEU A 17 0.57 -9.49 2.87
CA LEU A 17 -0.74 -9.62 3.50
C LEU A 17 -1.26 -11.05 3.37
N GLU A 18 -1.53 -11.67 4.53
CA GLU A 18 -2.04 -13.03 4.64
C GLU A 18 -3.57 -13.06 4.69
N GLY A 19 -4.17 -13.97 3.92
CA GLY A 19 -5.61 -14.19 3.95
C GLY A 19 -6.44 -13.01 3.44
N ARG A 20 -7.74 -13.07 3.77
CA ARG A 20 -8.72 -12.05 3.35
C ARG A 20 -8.60 -10.81 4.22
N GLN A 21 -8.44 -9.67 3.57
CA GLN A 21 -8.33 -8.38 4.25
C GLN A 21 -9.70 -7.82 4.65
N ALA A 22 -9.70 -7.15 5.80
CA ALA A 22 -10.83 -6.42 6.38
C ALA A 22 -10.31 -5.10 6.96
N SER A 23 -11.20 -4.20 7.36
CA SER A 23 -10.84 -2.87 7.85
C SER A 23 -9.81 -2.88 8.98
N HIS A 24 -9.98 -3.72 10.01
CA HIS A 24 -9.00 -3.85 11.10
C HIS A 24 -7.62 -4.35 10.63
N HIS A 25 -7.55 -5.27 9.66
CA HIS A 25 -6.27 -5.72 9.08
C HIS A 25 -5.57 -4.57 8.34
N TYR A 26 -6.34 -3.74 7.63
CA TYR A 26 -5.82 -2.57 6.96
C TYR A 26 -5.35 -1.51 7.96
N ILE A 27 -6.14 -1.24 9.02
CA ILE A 27 -5.75 -0.34 10.12
C ILE A 27 -4.42 -0.80 10.74
N TRP A 28 -4.27 -2.09 11.00
CA TRP A 28 -3.01 -2.67 11.47
C TRP A 28 -1.86 -2.37 10.50
N THR A 29 -2.04 -2.69 9.22
CA THR A 29 -1.02 -2.45 8.17
C THR A 29 -0.61 -0.98 8.11
N VAL A 30 -1.56 -0.04 8.13
CA VAL A 30 -1.20 1.39 8.10
C VAL A 30 -0.57 1.85 9.41
N SER A 31 -0.93 1.26 10.54
CA SER A 31 -0.34 1.60 11.84
C SER A 31 1.11 1.14 11.96
N GLU A 32 1.40 -0.08 11.52
CA GLU A 32 2.70 -0.73 11.70
C GLU A 32 3.67 -0.44 10.55
N ASP A 33 3.17 -0.20 9.34
CA ASP A 33 4.03 -0.05 8.16
C ASP A 33 3.96 1.35 7.54
N MET A 34 2.75 1.92 7.41
CA MET A 34 2.59 3.25 6.77
C MET A 34 3.04 4.39 7.69
N LEU A 35 2.57 4.43 8.94
CA LEU A 35 2.88 5.53 9.86
C LEU A 35 4.37 5.63 10.19
N PRO A 36 5.11 4.53 10.48
CA PRO A 36 6.55 4.64 10.74
C PRO A 36 7.31 5.17 9.53
N PHE A 37 6.97 4.69 8.32
CA PHE A 37 7.51 5.22 7.07
C PHE A 37 7.20 6.72 6.93
N ALA A 38 5.95 7.11 7.11
CA ALA A 38 5.55 8.50 6.95
C ALA A 38 6.21 9.42 8.00
N HIS A 39 6.27 9.01 9.26
CA HIS A 39 6.93 9.76 10.32
C HIS A 39 8.43 9.91 10.11
N GLN A 40 9.09 8.85 9.63
CA GLN A 40 10.52 8.88 9.36
C GLN A 40 10.89 9.86 8.24
N HIS A 41 10.04 9.98 7.21
CA HIS A 41 10.33 10.77 6.00
C HIS A 41 9.69 12.16 6.00
N TYR A 42 8.51 12.31 6.60
CA TYR A 42 7.69 13.53 6.50
C TYR A 42 7.29 14.10 7.87
N GLY A 43 7.70 13.46 8.98
CA GLY A 43 7.22 13.81 10.31
C GLY A 43 5.70 13.63 10.40
N THR A 44 5.01 14.56 11.07
CA THR A 44 3.55 14.50 11.25
C THR A 44 2.78 15.38 10.27
N ASP A 45 3.47 16.11 9.38
CA ASP A 45 2.85 17.04 8.43
C ASP A 45 2.82 16.43 7.02
N PHE A 46 1.89 15.49 6.83
CA PHE A 46 1.68 14.84 5.53
C PHE A 46 0.19 14.59 5.27
N VAL A 47 -0.13 14.43 3.99
CA VAL A 47 -1.44 13.99 3.52
C VAL A 47 -1.30 12.56 2.99
N PHE A 48 -2.08 11.64 3.53
CA PHE A 48 -2.09 10.26 3.09
C PHE A 48 -3.11 10.05 1.98
N MET A 49 -2.67 9.43 0.88
CA MET A 49 -3.54 9.04 -0.22
C MET A 49 -3.82 7.54 -0.15
N GLN A 50 -5.09 7.16 -0.26
CA GLN A 50 -5.54 5.78 -0.45
C GLN A 50 -6.69 5.74 -1.47
N ASP A 51 -6.90 4.59 -2.11
CA ASP A 51 -8.06 4.40 -2.97
C ASP A 51 -9.37 4.21 -2.15
N ASN A 52 -10.50 4.16 -2.84
CA ASN A 52 -11.81 3.95 -2.21
C ASN A 52 -12.21 2.46 -2.14
N ALA A 53 -11.26 1.54 -1.94
CA ALA A 53 -11.61 0.16 -1.62
C ALA A 53 -12.52 0.13 -0.37
N SER A 54 -13.46 -0.81 -0.32
CA SER A 54 -14.50 -0.83 0.73
C SER A 54 -13.94 -0.88 2.16
N ILE A 55 -12.79 -1.53 2.35
CA ILE A 55 -12.10 -1.58 3.64
C ILE A 55 -11.43 -0.23 3.95
N HIS A 56 -10.85 0.46 2.97
CA HIS A 56 -10.19 1.77 3.14
C HIS A 56 -11.20 2.89 3.45
N ALA A 57 -12.35 2.88 2.75
CA ALA A 57 -13.43 3.85 2.91
C ALA A 57 -14.41 3.50 4.04
N SER A 58 -14.15 2.44 4.81
CA SER A 58 -15.02 2.01 5.91
C SER A 58 -15.07 3.04 7.04
N TYR A 59 -16.16 3.03 7.81
CA TYR A 59 -16.29 3.89 9.00
C TYR A 59 -15.16 3.64 10.01
N GLU A 60 -14.75 2.38 10.16
CA GLU A 60 -13.67 1.97 11.05
C GLU A 60 -12.32 2.59 10.63
N THR A 61 -11.95 2.43 9.36
CA THR A 61 -10.67 2.94 8.84
C THR A 61 -10.62 4.47 8.79
N THR A 62 -11.68 5.11 8.28
CA THR A 62 -11.73 6.58 8.24
C THR A 62 -11.81 7.19 9.65
N GLY A 63 -12.48 6.51 10.59
CA GLY A 63 -12.50 6.85 12.01
C GLY A 63 -11.10 6.78 12.63
N PHE A 64 -10.35 5.72 12.35
CA PHE A 64 -8.97 5.58 12.81
C PHE A 64 -8.08 6.74 12.35
N PHE A 65 -8.07 7.09 11.06
CA PHE A 65 -7.26 8.21 10.56
C PHE A 65 -7.63 9.54 11.21
N LYS A 66 -8.92 9.77 11.44
CA LYS A 66 -9.41 10.96 12.14
C LYS A 66 -8.94 11.00 13.59
N GLU A 67 -8.94 9.87 14.29
CA GLU A 67 -8.51 9.76 15.69
C GLU A 67 -7.01 10.08 15.85
N ILE A 68 -6.17 9.59 14.93
CA ILE A 68 -4.73 9.83 14.96
C ILE A 68 -4.30 11.16 14.29
N GLY A 69 -5.26 11.93 13.77
CA GLY A 69 -5.00 13.25 13.17
C GLY A 69 -4.32 13.21 11.80
N VAL A 70 -4.39 12.10 11.07
CA VAL A 70 -3.84 11.99 9.71
C VAL A 70 -4.87 12.47 8.69
N THR A 71 -4.45 13.41 7.84
CA THR A 71 -5.31 13.94 6.78
C THR A 71 -5.32 13.00 5.58
N LEU A 72 -6.52 12.60 5.14
CA LEU A 72 -6.70 11.82 3.92
C LEU A 72 -6.92 12.71 2.71
N LEU A 73 -6.26 12.40 1.60
CA LEU A 73 -6.55 13.02 0.31
C LEU A 73 -7.90 12.51 -0.20
N ALA A 74 -8.79 13.44 -0.56
CA ALA A 74 -10.05 13.08 -1.21
C ALA A 74 -9.77 12.43 -2.57
N TRP A 75 -10.21 11.18 -2.75
CA TRP A 75 -9.93 10.41 -3.96
C TRP A 75 -11.19 10.10 -4.76
N PRO A 76 -11.21 10.29 -6.09
CA PRO A 76 -12.32 9.88 -6.93
C PRO A 76 -12.41 8.35 -7.05
N ALA A 77 -13.63 7.82 -7.04
CA ALA A 77 -13.84 6.38 -7.23
C ALA A 77 -13.38 5.93 -8.63
N ARG A 78 -12.87 4.68 -8.71
CA ARG A 78 -12.49 4.02 -9.98
C ARG A 78 -11.50 4.82 -10.84
N SER A 79 -10.57 5.53 -10.20
CA SER A 79 -9.55 6.33 -10.88
C SER A 79 -8.13 5.80 -10.59
N PRO A 80 -7.80 4.56 -10.99
CA PRO A 80 -6.46 4.01 -10.80
C PRO A 80 -5.42 4.75 -11.65
N ASP A 81 -5.81 5.34 -12.78
CA ASP A 81 -4.99 6.16 -13.66
C ASP A 81 -4.41 7.39 -12.98
N LEU A 82 -5.08 7.89 -11.94
CA LEU A 82 -4.60 9.01 -11.14
C LEU A 82 -3.60 8.57 -10.06
N ASN A 83 -3.53 7.28 -9.73
CA ASN A 83 -2.74 6.76 -8.61
C ASN A 83 -1.30 6.45 -9.05
N PRO A 84 -0.28 7.21 -8.62
CA PRO A 84 1.09 7.03 -9.09
C PRO A 84 1.68 5.66 -8.70
N ILE A 85 1.17 5.00 -7.66
CA ILE A 85 1.69 3.69 -7.23
C ILE A 85 1.40 2.58 -8.25
N GLU A 86 0.38 2.73 -9.09
CA GLU A 86 0.07 1.75 -10.14
C GLU A 86 1.22 1.64 -11.16
N ASN A 87 1.91 2.75 -11.43
CA ASN A 87 3.12 2.73 -12.26
C ASN A 87 4.26 1.95 -11.59
N VAL A 88 4.40 2.08 -10.26
CA VAL A 88 5.41 1.35 -9.49
C VAL A 88 5.10 -0.15 -9.47
N TRP A 89 3.82 -0.52 -9.33
CA TRP A 89 3.38 -1.91 -9.44
C TRP A 89 3.63 -2.49 -10.82
N ALA A 90 3.41 -1.73 -11.90
CA ALA A 90 3.72 -2.16 -13.25
C ALA A 90 5.23 -2.42 -13.45
N LEU A 91 6.09 -1.53 -12.94
CA LEU A 91 7.55 -1.71 -12.99
C LEU A 91 8.01 -2.93 -12.18
N LEU A 92 7.43 -3.14 -10.99
CA LEU A 92 7.71 -4.31 -10.16
C LEU A 92 7.32 -5.60 -10.88
N ALA A 93 6.12 -5.63 -11.47
CA ALA A 93 5.65 -6.78 -12.23
C ALA A 93 6.56 -7.08 -13.42
N ASP A 94 6.94 -6.07 -14.21
CA ASP A 94 7.86 -6.24 -15.34
C ASP A 94 9.20 -6.86 -14.89
N LYS A 95 9.76 -6.37 -13.77
CA LYS A 95 10.99 -6.93 -13.20
C LYS A 95 10.83 -8.37 -12.74
N VAL A 96 9.74 -8.68 -12.02
CA VAL A 96 9.44 -10.01 -11.46
C VAL A 96 9.19 -11.04 -12.57
N TYR A 97 8.52 -10.65 -13.65
CA TYR A 97 8.18 -11.53 -14.78
C TYR A 97 9.12 -11.39 -15.99
N SER A 98 10.24 -10.66 -15.83
CA SER A 98 11.23 -10.42 -16.87
C SER A 98 11.67 -11.71 -17.57
N HIS A 99 11.92 -11.63 -18.88
CA HIS A 99 12.27 -12.76 -19.73
C HIS A 99 11.25 -13.92 -19.72
N GLY A 100 9.99 -13.63 -19.43
CA GLY A 100 8.91 -14.62 -19.43
C GLY A 100 8.94 -15.57 -18.22
N LYS A 101 9.65 -15.20 -17.14
CA LYS A 101 9.75 -15.99 -15.92
C LYS A 101 8.36 -16.32 -15.36
N GLN A 102 8.16 -17.55 -14.92
CA GLN A 102 6.91 -18.03 -14.31
C GLN A 102 7.18 -18.54 -12.90
N TYR A 103 6.12 -18.59 -12.08
CA TYR A 103 6.17 -19.05 -10.70
C TYR A 103 5.08 -20.10 -10.48
N HIS A 104 5.40 -21.17 -9.76
CA HIS A 104 4.49 -22.32 -9.60
C HIS A 104 3.85 -22.37 -8.23
N SER A 105 4.20 -21.46 -7.33
CA SER A 105 3.62 -21.37 -5.99
C SER A 105 3.58 -19.95 -5.47
N VAL A 106 2.66 -19.68 -4.55
CA VAL A 106 2.58 -18.38 -3.86
C VAL A 106 3.88 -18.04 -3.12
N PRO A 107 4.51 -18.95 -2.35
CA PRO A 107 5.78 -18.62 -1.68
C PRO A 107 6.91 -18.26 -2.65
N GLU A 108 7.00 -18.93 -3.80
CA GLU A 108 8.02 -18.65 -4.81
C GLU A 108 7.82 -17.26 -5.43
N LEU A 109 6.58 -16.93 -5.80
CA LEU A 109 6.24 -15.61 -6.32
C LEU A 109 6.48 -14.52 -5.26
N THR A 110 6.05 -14.73 -4.02
CA THR A 110 6.27 -13.80 -2.91
C THR A 110 7.77 -13.55 -2.71
N ALA A 111 8.60 -14.60 -2.69
CA ALA A 111 10.05 -14.43 -2.54
C ALA A 111 10.68 -13.63 -3.69
N ALA A 112 10.18 -13.79 -4.91
CA ALA A 112 10.65 -13.01 -6.05
C ALA A 112 10.21 -11.54 -5.98
N VAL A 113 8.96 -11.28 -5.58
CA VAL A 113 8.42 -9.92 -5.36
C VAL A 113 9.22 -9.20 -4.28
N MET A 114 9.52 -9.85 -3.16
CA MET A 114 10.28 -9.26 -2.05
C MET A 114 11.76 -9.01 -2.38
N LYS A 115 12.29 -9.65 -3.42
CA LYS A 115 13.69 -9.48 -3.87
C LYS A 115 13.86 -8.43 -4.97
N ALA A 116 12.79 -8.14 -5.71
CA ALA A 116 12.81 -7.24 -6.86
C ALA A 116 12.96 -5.78 -6.41
#